data_AF-A0A9D3Y1M3-F1
#
_entry.id   AF-A0A9D3Y1M3-F1
#
_cell.length_a   1.000
_cell.length_b   1.000
_cell.length_c   1.000
_cell.angle_alpha   90.00
_cell.angle_beta   90.00
_cell.angle_gamma   90.00
#
_symmetry.space_group_name_H-M   'P 1'
#
loop_
_entity.id
_entity.type
_entity.pdbx_description
1 polymer ?
#
loop_
_entity_poly.entity_id
_entity_poly.type
_entity_poly.pdbx_seq_one_letter_code
_entity_poly.pdbx_strand_id
1 'polypeptide(L)'
;MLSTGNSIRLLADMTACLKEVVKEATKFVSACYGKPDTEEMSITRQTLWAARVGKSGKAMPSLASLPPTTEAFFENVKRAHIQACIWKHALDADQPDLDPCYYGWQKDEVLNTLLPITIASNVA
;
A
#
# COMPACT_ATOMS: atom_id res chain seq x y z
N MET A 1 8.34 -12.49 -13.89
CA MET A 1 8.00 -13.65 -13.05
C MET A 1 8.50 -13.32 -11.66
N LEU A 2 7.62 -13.16 -10.66
CA LEU A 2 8.06 -12.90 -9.28
C LEU A 2 8.92 -14.08 -8.83
N SER A 3 10.17 -13.83 -8.46
CA SER A 3 11.04 -14.88 -7.93
C SER A 3 10.46 -15.44 -6.63
N THR A 4 10.74 -16.72 -6.37
CA THR A 4 10.50 -17.38 -5.08
C THR A 4 11.03 -16.51 -3.94
N GLY A 5 10.14 -15.99 -3.09
CA GLY A 5 10.51 -15.20 -1.90
C GLY A 5 9.60 -14.00 -1.62
N ASN A 6 8.93 -13.44 -2.65
CA ASN A 6 8.00 -12.33 -2.46
C ASN A 6 6.59 -12.86 -2.16
N SER A 7 6.01 -12.47 -1.03
CA SER A 7 4.69 -12.91 -0.59
C SER A 7 3.92 -11.77 0.07
N ILE A 8 2.62 -11.96 0.29
CA ILE A 8 1.72 -11.02 0.99
C ILE A 8 0.87 -11.81 2.00
N ARG A 9 1.52 -12.70 2.77
CA ARG A 9 0.86 -13.68 3.65
C ARG A 9 0.20 -13.02 4.85
N LEU A 10 0.75 -11.89 5.30
CA LEU A 10 0.23 -11.12 6.42
C LEU A 10 -0.98 -10.26 6.01
N LEU A 11 -1.25 -10.13 4.71
CA LEU A 11 -2.49 -9.51 4.25
C LEU A 11 -3.68 -10.39 4.69
N ALA A 12 -4.72 -9.77 5.25
CA ALA A 12 -5.86 -10.47 5.85
C ALA A 12 -5.54 -11.34 7.09
N ASP A 13 -4.39 -11.13 7.73
CA ASP A 13 -4.07 -11.73 9.02
C ASP A 13 -4.34 -10.73 10.16
N MET A 14 -5.47 -10.92 10.84
CA MET A 14 -5.91 -10.11 11.97
C MET A 14 -4.97 -10.15 13.20
N THR A 15 -4.06 -11.13 13.26
CA THR A 15 -3.08 -11.26 14.33
C THR A 15 -1.77 -10.55 14.02
N ALA A 16 -1.57 -10.15 12.75
CA ALA A 16 -0.36 -9.48 12.31
C ALA A 16 -0.38 -8.00 12.70
N CYS A 17 0.78 -7.49 13.13
CA CYS A 17 0.97 -6.06 13.31
C CYS A 17 0.96 -5.36 11.94
N LEU A 18 0.19 -4.27 11.80
CA LEU A 18 0.13 -3.47 10.56
C LEU A 18 1.51 -3.06 10.03
N LYS A 19 2.49 -2.81 10.91
CA LYS A 19 3.87 -2.51 10.50
C LYS A 19 4.50 -3.65 9.70
N GLU A 20 4.29 -4.89 10.12
CA GLU A 20 4.81 -6.07 9.42
C GLU A 20 4.03 -6.35 8.13
N VAL A 21 2.70 -6.13 8.14
CA VAL A 21 1.87 -6.19 6.92
C VAL A 21 2.40 -5.22 5.86
N VAL A 22 2.66 -3.97 6.24
CA VAL A 22 3.20 -2.94 5.36
C VAL A 22 4.60 -3.30 4.88
N LYS A 23 5.46 -3.80 5.77
CA LYS A 23 6.82 -4.23 5.41
C LYS A 23 6.82 -5.34 4.36
N GLU A 24 5.96 -6.35 4.53
CA GLU A 24 5.81 -7.44 3.56
C GLU A 24 5.24 -6.94 2.22
N ALA A 25 4.18 -6.12 2.28
CA ALA A 25 3.58 -5.53 1.09
C ALA A 25 4.56 -4.64 0.32
N THR A 26 5.40 -3.86 1.01
CA THR A 26 6.48 -3.05 0.44
C THR A 26 7.43 -3.94 -0.36
N LYS A 27 7.98 -5.00 0.24
CA LYS A 27 8.89 -5.92 -0.46
C LYS A 27 8.24 -6.51 -1.72
N PHE A 28 6.99 -6.97 -1.59
CA PHE A 28 6.25 -7.54 -2.70
C PHE A 28 6.06 -6.54 -3.84
N VAL A 29 5.59 -5.32 -3.55
CA VAL A 29 5.30 -4.32 -4.57
C VAL A 29 6.58 -3.76 -5.19
N SER A 30 7.65 -3.54 -4.42
CA SER A 30 8.94 -3.15 -5.00
C SER A 30 9.53 -4.22 -5.91
N ALA A 31 9.33 -5.51 -5.59
CA ALA A 31 9.71 -6.59 -6.48
C ALA A 31 8.96 -6.54 -7.83
N CYS A 32 7.68 -6.16 -7.84
CA CYS A 32 6.92 -5.91 -9.08
C CYS A 32 7.53 -4.79 -9.95
N TYR A 33 8.26 -3.86 -9.32
CA TYR A 33 9.02 -2.79 -9.98
C TYR A 33 10.47 -3.17 -10.31
N GLY A 34 10.88 -4.43 -10.07
CA GLY A 34 12.25 -4.90 -10.29
C GLY A 34 13.26 -4.40 -9.25
N LYS A 35 12.79 -4.05 -8.04
CA LYS A 35 13.58 -3.51 -6.93
C LYS A 35 13.29 -4.26 -5.62
N PRO A 36 13.59 -5.57 -5.51
CA PRO A 36 13.16 -6.38 -4.37
C PRO A 36 13.73 -5.96 -3.00
N ASP A 37 14.84 -5.20 -2.96
CA ASP A 37 15.62 -4.93 -1.74
C ASP A 37 15.36 -3.56 -1.11
N THR A 38 14.14 -3.02 -1.21
CA THR A 38 13.80 -1.71 -0.63
C THR A 38 12.81 -1.84 0.51
N GLU A 39 13.05 -1.14 1.62
CA GLU A 39 12.12 -1.09 2.77
C GLU A 39 11.08 0.04 2.66
N GLU A 40 11.25 0.96 1.70
CA GLU A 40 10.38 2.12 1.51
C GLU A 40 9.96 2.30 0.03
N MET A 41 8.69 2.63 -0.21
CA MET A 41 8.19 2.89 -1.58
C MET A 41 8.77 4.15 -2.19
N SER A 42 8.98 5.20 -1.38
CA SER A 42 9.60 6.43 -1.87
C SER A 42 11.02 6.19 -2.43
N ILE A 43 11.81 5.30 -1.82
CA ILE A 43 13.13 4.89 -2.34
C ILE A 43 12.98 4.20 -3.70
N THR A 44 12.03 3.27 -3.82
CA THR A 44 11.70 2.58 -5.09
C THR A 44 11.31 3.58 -6.17
N ARG A 45 10.45 4.54 -5.80
CA ARG A 45 9.97 5.61 -6.67
C ARG A 45 11.10 6.49 -7.19
N GLN A 46 11.95 6.99 -6.29
CA GLN A 46 13.10 7.84 -6.63
C GLN A 46 14.11 7.10 -7.50
N THR A 47 14.41 5.83 -7.18
CA THR A 47 15.33 5.00 -7.95
C THR A 47 14.84 4.79 -9.38
N LEU A 48 13.55 4.51 -9.56
CA LEU A 48 12.96 4.35 -10.88
C LEU A 48 12.90 5.66 -11.66
N TRP A 49 12.60 6.77 -10.99
CA TRP A 49 12.61 8.08 -11.61
C TRP A 49 14.01 8.45 -12.11
N ALA A 50 15.03 8.33 -11.24
CA ALA A 50 16.42 8.62 -11.57
C ALA A 50 16.93 7.74 -12.73
N ALA A 51 16.60 6.46 -12.74
CA ALA A 51 16.99 5.55 -13.83
C ALA A 51 16.37 5.90 -15.19
N ARG A 52 15.22 6.59 -15.21
CA ARG A 52 14.51 7.00 -16.43
C ARG A 52 14.89 8.40 -16.90
N VAL A 53 15.03 9.34 -15.98
CA VAL A 53 15.36 10.75 -16.28
C VAL A 53 16.87 10.96 -16.45
N GLY A 54 17.70 10.22 -15.72
CA GLY A 54 19.17 10.31 -15.82
C GLY A 54 19.76 9.82 -17.15
N LYS A 55 18.95 9.17 -18.00
CA LYS A 55 19.34 8.87 -19.39
C LYS A 55 18.88 10.02 -20.27
N SER A 56 19.76 11.00 -20.50
CA SER A 56 19.52 12.19 -21.31
C SER A 56 18.77 11.88 -22.61
N GLY A 57 17.66 12.56 -22.86
CA GLY A 57 16.88 12.47 -24.10
C GLY A 57 15.61 11.61 -24.04
N LYS A 58 15.26 11.00 -22.90
CA LYS A 58 13.94 10.34 -22.72
C LYS A 58 12.92 11.32 -22.13
N ALA A 59 11.69 11.25 -22.64
CA ALA A 59 10.55 11.95 -22.06
C ALA A 59 10.38 11.57 -20.58
N MET A 60 9.93 12.52 -19.76
CA MET A 60 9.64 12.24 -18.35
C MET A 60 8.69 11.05 -18.23
N PRO A 61 8.93 10.11 -17.29
CA PRO A 61 8.00 9.03 -17.06
C PRO A 61 6.66 9.61 -16.59
N SER A 62 5.56 9.04 -17.09
CA SER A 62 4.23 9.33 -16.55
C SER A 62 4.22 9.04 -15.05
N LEU A 63 3.62 9.93 -14.26
CA LEU A 63 3.48 9.76 -12.80
C LEU A 63 2.82 8.43 -12.42
N ALA A 64 1.86 7.97 -13.23
CA ALA A 64 1.16 6.70 -13.04
C ALA A 64 2.06 5.46 -13.24
N SER A 65 3.21 5.62 -13.90
CA SER A 65 4.18 4.54 -14.13
C SER A 65 5.23 4.42 -13.03
N LEU A 66 5.18 5.31 -12.03
CA LEU A 66 6.05 5.33 -10.87
C LEU A 66 5.34 4.67 -9.67
N PRO A 67 6.07 4.00 -8.77
CA PRO A 67 5.53 3.53 -7.50
C PRO A 67 4.88 4.67 -6.70
N PRO A 68 3.90 4.37 -5.84
CA PRO A 68 3.35 5.35 -4.89
C PRO A 68 4.44 5.89 -3.94
N THR A 69 4.15 6.98 -3.23
CA THR A 69 4.97 7.40 -2.09
C THR A 69 4.75 6.44 -0.92
N THR A 70 5.67 6.40 0.04
CA THR A 70 5.57 5.55 1.24
C THR A 70 4.27 5.80 2.01
N GLU A 71 3.85 7.05 2.14
CA GLU A 71 2.66 7.45 2.90
C GLU A 71 1.37 7.02 2.18
N ALA A 72 1.28 7.29 0.88
CA ALA A 72 0.14 6.86 0.07
C ALA A 72 0.06 5.33 0.01
N PHE A 73 1.21 4.65 -0.05
CA PHE A 73 1.28 3.20 -0.02
C PHE A 73 0.81 2.63 1.31
N PHE A 74 1.23 3.23 2.43
CA PHE A 74 0.83 2.82 3.77
C PHE A 74 -0.70 2.83 3.94
N GLU A 75 -1.35 3.94 3.55
CA GLU A 75 -2.82 4.04 3.62
C GLU A 75 -3.52 3.07 2.65
N ASN A 76 -2.94 2.82 1.47
CA ASN A 76 -3.46 1.79 0.56
C ASN A 76 -3.35 0.37 1.15
N VAL A 77 -2.24 0.03 1.81
CA VAL A 77 -2.07 -1.29 2.44
C VAL A 77 -3.05 -1.47 3.57
N LYS A 78 -3.27 -0.45 4.41
CA LYS A 78 -4.28 -0.48 5.47
C LYS A 78 -5.67 -0.80 4.92
N ARG A 79 -6.10 -0.09 3.87
CA ARG A 79 -7.40 -0.33 3.21
C ARG A 79 -7.50 -1.71 2.58
N ALA A 80 -6.45 -2.16 1.89
CA ALA A 80 -6.41 -3.49 1.30
C ALA A 80 -6.47 -4.59 2.37
N HIS A 81 -5.79 -4.39 3.49
CA HIS A 81 -5.75 -5.34 4.61
C HIS A 81 -7.15 -5.52 5.22
N ILE A 82 -7.82 -4.44 5.62
CA ILE A 82 -9.17 -4.54 6.21
C ILE A 82 -10.17 -5.13 5.21
N GLN A 83 -10.12 -4.72 3.94
CA GLN A 83 -11.02 -5.24 2.91
C GLN A 83 -10.85 -6.75 2.74
N ALA A 84 -9.61 -7.22 2.73
CA ALA A 84 -9.31 -8.65 2.63
C ALA A 84 -9.69 -9.41 3.91
N CYS A 85 -9.53 -8.81 5.10
CA CYS A 85 -10.03 -9.38 6.35
C CYS A 85 -11.54 -9.59 6.31
N ILE A 86 -12.31 -8.58 5.87
CA ILE A 86 -13.76 -8.66 5.73
C ILE A 86 -14.15 -9.78 4.78
N TRP A 87 -13.51 -9.87 3.61
CA TRP A 87 -13.78 -10.96 2.66
C TRP A 87 -13.46 -12.34 3.21
N LYS A 88 -12.35 -12.47 3.96
CA LYS A 88 -11.92 -13.74 4.54
C LYS A 88 -12.90 -14.26 5.59
N HIS A 89 -13.54 -13.37 6.35
CA HIS A 89 -14.46 -13.72 7.44
C HIS A 89 -15.94 -13.50 7.05
N ALA A 90 -16.24 -13.27 5.77
CA ALA A 90 -17.59 -12.89 5.33
C ALA A 90 -18.67 -13.94 5.63
N LEU A 91 -18.28 -15.21 5.78
CA LEU A 91 -19.17 -16.33 6.08
C LEU A 91 -19.08 -16.81 7.54
N ASP A 92 -18.21 -16.19 8.34
CA ASP A 92 -18.06 -16.56 9.74
C ASP A 92 -19.27 -16.07 10.53
N ALA A 93 -19.73 -16.90 11.46
CA ALA A 93 -20.88 -16.57 12.32
C ALA A 93 -20.58 -15.38 13.25
N ASP A 94 -19.30 -15.19 13.59
CA ASP A 94 -18.80 -14.11 14.43
C ASP A 94 -17.77 -13.29 13.64
N GLN A 95 -18.25 -12.28 12.93
CA GLN A 95 -17.40 -11.43 12.11
C GLN A 95 -16.58 -10.48 13.00
N PRO A 96 -15.30 -10.25 12.69
CA PRO A 96 -14.49 -9.31 13.45
C PRO A 96 -15.05 -7.88 13.32
N ASP A 97 -15.28 -7.22 14.46
CA ASP A 97 -15.65 -5.81 14.51
C ASP A 97 -14.44 -4.93 14.16
N LEU A 98 -14.41 -4.48 12.91
CA LEU A 98 -13.30 -3.74 12.32
C LEU A 98 -13.73 -2.33 12.00
N ASP A 99 -13.27 -1.34 12.77
CA ASP A 99 -13.52 0.07 12.47
C ASP A 99 -12.60 0.54 11.30
N PRO A 100 -13.17 0.88 10.12
CA PRO A 100 -12.40 1.29 8.95
C PRO A 100 -11.54 2.55 9.17
N CYS A 101 -11.87 3.39 10.17
CA CYS A 101 -11.10 4.58 10.49
C CYS A 101 -9.66 4.28 10.94
N TYR A 102 -9.40 3.10 11.53
CA TYR A 102 -8.04 2.65 11.82
C TYR A 102 -7.28 2.17 10.58
N TYR A 103 -7.99 1.96 9.46
CA TYR A 103 -7.49 1.30 8.26
C TYR A 103 -7.51 2.18 7.00
N GLY A 104 -7.31 3.49 7.18
CA GLY A 104 -7.08 4.41 6.07
C GLY A 104 -8.34 4.92 5.39
N TRP A 105 -9.46 4.83 6.09
CA TRP A 105 -10.71 5.51 5.79
C TRP A 105 -10.94 6.64 6.79
N GLN A 106 -11.75 7.62 6.40
CA GLN A 106 -12.30 8.63 7.29
C GLN A 106 -13.81 8.73 7.04
N LYS A 107 -14.57 9.03 8.09
CA LYS A 107 -16.01 9.26 7.98
C LYS A 107 -16.27 10.65 7.40
N ASP A 108 -17.11 10.69 6.38
CA ASP A 108 -17.82 11.91 5.98
C ASP A 108 -19.18 11.89 6.67
N GLU A 109 -19.30 12.64 7.76
CA GLU A 109 -20.53 12.73 8.56
C GLU A 109 -21.68 13.42 7.81
N VAL A 110 -21.37 14.25 6.81
CA VAL A 110 -22.38 14.96 6.02
C VAL A 110 -23.04 14.01 5.03
N LEU A 111 -22.23 13.21 4.34
CA LEU A 111 -22.70 12.26 3.33
C LEU A 111 -22.99 10.88 3.92
N ASN A 112 -22.61 10.62 5.17
CA ASN A 112 -22.62 9.32 5.82
C ASN A 112 -21.90 8.25 4.97
N THR A 113 -20.70 8.60 4.50
CA THR A 113 -19.87 7.73 3.65
C THR A 113 -18.44 7.60 4.21
N LEU A 114 -17.70 6.62 3.70
CA LEU A 114 -16.27 6.48 3.98
C LEU A 114 -15.46 7.04 2.81
N LEU A 115 -14.57 7.98 3.13
CA LEU A 115 -13.62 8.54 2.17
C LEU A 115 -12.23 7.97 2.42
N PRO A 116 -11.45 7.63 1.38
CA PRO A 116 -10.09 7.16 1.56
C PRO A 116 -9.20 8.33 2.03
N ILE A 117 -8.36 8.08 3.03
CA ILE A 117 -7.30 9.02 3.40
C ILE A 117 -6.28 9.04 2.26
N THR A 118 -6.06 10.21 1.67
CA THR A 118 -5.21 10.36 0.49
C THR A 118 -3.74 10.56 0.86
N ILE A 119 -3.40 11.44 1.83
CA ILE A 119 -2.09 11.62 2.52
C ILE A 119 -2.36 12.43 3.81
N ALA A 120 -1.54 12.30 4.86
CA ALA A 120 -1.62 13.19 6.03
C ALA A 120 -1.38 14.66 5.64
N SER A 121 -2.17 15.59 6.19
CA SER A 121 -2.24 17.02 5.87
C SER A 121 -0.93 17.82 6.01
N ASN A 122 0.16 17.16 6.39
CA ASN A 122 1.44 17.71 6.81
C ASN A 122 2.62 17.24 5.93
N VAL A 123 2.35 16.69 4.75
CA VAL A 123 3.36 16.46 3.69
C VAL A 123 3.00 17.32 2.48
N ALA A 124 3.53 18.55 2.48
CA ALA A 124 3.48 19.50 1.36
C ALA A 124 4.91 19.90 1.00
#